data_AF-A0A3R7I801-F1
#
_entry.id   AF-A0A3R7I801-F1
#
_cell.length_a   1.000
_cell.length_b   1.000
_cell.length_c   1.000
_cell.angle_alpha   90.00
_cell.angle_beta   90.00
_cell.angle_gamma   90.00
#
_symmetry.space_group_name_H-M   'P 1'
#
loop_
_entity.id
_entity.type
_entity.pdbx_description
1 polymer ?
#
loop_
_entity_poly.entity_id
_entity_poly.type
_entity_poly.pdbx_seq_one_letter_code
_entity_poly.pdbx_strand_id
1 'polypeptide(L)'
;MKRSKKAAAPKAARPRLGESVIVRAPFFPKPTVGIVIGLYEEDTNDIAVQAFPVGRDSLQIPAIPYFDAEPDVSVRSATWLA
;
A
#
# COMPACT_ATOMS: atom_id res chain seq x y z
N MET A 1 29.47 13.18 -9.20
CA MET A 1 28.17 13.14 -8.49
C MET A 1 28.35 12.41 -7.15
N LYS A 2 28.27 13.12 -6.01
CA LYS A 2 28.29 12.47 -4.69
C LYS A 2 26.97 11.72 -4.51
N ARG A 3 27.01 10.39 -4.48
CA ARG A 3 25.86 9.58 -4.02
C ARG A 3 25.61 9.99 -2.57
N SER A 4 24.48 10.66 -2.33
CA SER A 4 24.01 10.89 -0.96
C SER A 4 23.94 9.51 -0.29
N LYS A 5 24.66 9.35 0.83
CA LYS A 5 24.55 8.14 1.66
C LYS A 5 23.07 7.99 1.99
N LYS A 6 22.39 6.99 1.40
CA LYS A 6 21.06 6.57 1.86
C LYS A 6 21.22 6.36 3.37
N ALA A 7 20.50 7.15 4.15
CA ALA A 7 20.47 6.98 5.60
C ALA A 7 20.18 5.50 5.88
N ALA A 8 20.98 4.89 6.76
CA ALA A 8 20.76 3.50 7.14
C ALA A 8 19.32 3.38 7.63
N ALA A 9 18.55 2.49 6.99
CA ALA A 9 17.18 2.26 7.41
C ALA A 9 17.20 1.79 8.88
N PRO A 10 16.26 2.26 9.71
CA PRO A 10 16.17 1.78 11.08
C PRO A 10 16.05 0.24 11.09
N LYS A 11 16.65 -0.41 12.10
CA LYS A 11 16.49 -1.85 12.43
C LYS A 11 15.04 -2.19 12.86
N ALA A 12 14.04 -1.54 12.28
CA ALA A 12 12.66 -1.91 12.44
C ALA A 12 12.41 -3.23 11.69
N ALA A 13 11.43 -4.01 12.16
CA ALA A 13 10.95 -5.17 11.42
C ALA A 13 10.61 -4.75 9.99
N ARG A 14 11.12 -5.49 9.00
CA ARG A 14 10.79 -5.24 7.59
C ARG A 14 9.28 -5.38 7.43
N PRO A 15 8.60 -4.44 6.75
CA PRO A 15 7.15 -4.52 6.59
C PRO A 15 6.78 -5.78 5.79
N ARG A 16 5.57 -6.29 6.01
CA ARG A 16 5.06 -7.47 5.31
C ARG A 16 4.29 -7.08 4.06
N LEU A 17 4.17 -8.01 3.11
CA LEU A 17 3.23 -7.86 1.99
C LEU A 17 1.81 -7.68 2.54
N GLY A 18 1.05 -6.75 1.95
CA GLY A 18 -0.31 -6.40 2.40
C GLY A 18 -0.36 -5.38 3.55
N GLU A 19 0.76 -5.02 4.17
CA GLU A 19 0.78 -4.06 5.27
C GLU A 19 0.46 -2.63 4.77
N SER A 20 -0.32 -1.88 5.56
CA SER A 20 -0.68 -0.50 5.25
C SER A 20 0.44 0.46 5.64
N VAL A 21 0.72 1.45 4.80
CA VAL A 21 1.78 2.45 5.01
C VAL A 21 1.30 3.86 4.67
N ILE A 22 1.94 4.86 5.26
CA ILE A 22 1.75 6.27 4.87
C ILE A 22 2.91 6.70 3.99
N VAL A 23 2.63 6.99 2.72
CA VAL A 23 3.58 7.52 1.76
C VAL A 23 3.61 9.04 1.89
N ARG A 24 4.79 9.61 2.15
CA ARG A 24 5.00 11.04 2.43
C ARG A 24 5.75 11.73 1.29
N ALA A 25 5.92 13.05 1.38
CA ALA A 25 6.76 13.83 0.48
C ALA A 25 8.20 13.26 0.41
N PRO A 26 8.89 13.35 -0.75
CA PRO A 26 8.49 14.05 -1.96
C PRO A 26 7.70 13.19 -2.97
N PHE A 27 7.32 11.95 -2.63
CA PHE A 27 6.55 11.10 -3.55
C PHE A 27 5.18 11.73 -3.90
N PHE A 28 4.55 12.37 -2.92
CA PHE A 28 3.30 13.10 -3.11
C PHE A 28 3.30 14.44 -2.35
N PRO A 29 2.61 15.48 -2.85
CA PRO A 29 2.49 16.78 -2.17
C PRO A 29 1.78 16.70 -0.81
N LYS A 30 0.85 15.76 -0.65
CA LYS A 30 0.16 15.46 0.61
C LYS A 30 0.36 13.98 0.96
N PRO A 31 0.52 13.61 2.24
CA PRO A 31 0.61 12.21 2.64
C PRO A 31 -0.59 11.39 2.15
N THR A 32 -0.35 10.16 1.70
CA THR A 32 -1.39 9.23 1.24
C THR A 32 -1.19 7.83 1.81
N VAL A 33 -2.26 7.05 1.89
CA VAL A 33 -2.21 5.64 2.30
C VAL A 33 -1.79 4.79 1.10
N GLY A 34 -0.97 3.78 1.36
CA GLY A 34 -0.66 2.73 0.39
C GLY A 34 -0.59 1.36 1.06
N ILE A 35 -0.45 0.33 0.24
CA ILE A 35 -0.24 -1.06 0.65
C ILE A 35 1.08 -1.56 0.09
N VAL A 36 1.86 -2.27 0.91
CA VAL A 36 3.09 -2.94 0.45
C VAL A 36 2.74 -4.09 -0.49
N ILE A 37 3.20 -4.01 -1.74
CA ILE A 37 2.91 -5.02 -2.79
C ILE A 37 4.16 -5.79 -3.22
N GLY A 38 5.34 -5.39 -2.76
CA GLY A 38 6.58 -6.07 -3.11
C GLY A 38 7.71 -5.73 -2.14
N LEU A 39 8.56 -6.71 -1.90
CA LEU A 39 9.81 -6.57 -1.16
C LEU A 39 10.94 -6.87 -2.15
N TYR A 40 11.94 -6.00 -2.20
CA TYR A 40 13.16 -6.27 -2.97
C TYR A 40 14.10 -7.20 -2.20
N GLU A 41 15.15 -7.71 -2.85
CA GLU A 41 16.15 -8.56 -2.21
C GLU A 41 16.89 -7.87 -1.05
N GLU A 42 17.70 -8.62 -0.31
CA GLU A 42 18.35 -8.20 0.94
C GLU A 42 19.32 -7.00 0.78
N ASP A 43 19.71 -6.69 -0.46
CA ASP A 43 20.63 -5.60 -0.77
C ASP A 43 20.02 -4.20 -0.61
N THR A 44 18.71 -4.11 -0.41
CA THR A 44 18.04 -2.82 -0.20
C THR A 44 16.91 -2.85 0.83
N ASN A 45 16.73 -1.70 1.49
CA ASN A 45 15.60 -1.44 2.37
C ASN A 45 14.41 -0.81 1.63
N ASP A 46 14.50 -0.71 0.30
CA ASP A 46 13.39 -0.24 -0.53
C ASP A 46 12.26 -1.29 -0.54
N ILE A 47 11.03 -0.82 -0.77
CA ILE A 47 9.83 -1.64 -0.92
C ILE A 47 8.99 -1.11 -2.08
N ALA A 48 8.17 -1.97 -2.69
CA ALA A 48 7.16 -1.55 -3.66
C ALA A 48 5.82 -1.31 -2.95
N VAL A 49 5.23 -0.13 -3.16
CA VAL A 49 3.98 0.29 -2.51
C VAL A 49 2.97 0.68 -3.57
N GLN A 50 1.79 0.07 -3.54
CA GLN A 50 0.63 0.57 -4.28
C GLN A 50 0.01 1.69 -3.45
N ALA A 51 0.23 2.94 -3.86
CA ALA A 51 -0.51 4.07 -3.31
C ALA A 51 -1.93 4.10 -3.91
N PHE A 52 -2.94 4.33 -3.08
CA PHE A 52 -4.29 4.55 -3.58
C PHE A 52 -4.35 5.90 -4.32
N PRO A 53 -5.15 6.02 -5.40
CA PRO A 53 -5.06 7.15 -6.31
C PRO A 53 -5.22 8.48 -5.56
N VAL A 54 -4.17 9.29 -5.62
CA VAL A 54 -4.13 10.62 -5.06
C VAL A 54 -4.96 11.53 -5.97
N GLY A 55 -6.07 12.04 -5.47
CA GLY A 55 -6.95 12.96 -6.22
C GLY A 55 -8.21 12.35 -6.79
N ARG A 56 -8.59 11.12 -6.42
CA ARG A 56 -9.99 10.72 -6.53
C ARG A 56 -10.79 11.46 -5.47
N ASP A 57 -11.91 12.06 -5.86
CA ASP A 57 -12.90 12.52 -4.89
C ASP A 57 -13.27 11.33 -3.99
N SER A 58 -13.47 11.57 -2.68
CA SER A 58 -13.86 10.51 -1.75
C SER A 58 -15.11 9.74 -2.23
N LEU A 59 -15.96 10.38 -3.03
CA LEU A 59 -17.14 9.81 -3.68
C LEU A 59 -16.82 8.79 -4.79
N GLN A 60 -15.58 8.68 -5.23
CA GLN A 60 -15.11 7.73 -6.26
C GLN A 60 -14.42 6.50 -5.66
N ILE A 61 -14.30 6.41 -4.33
CA ILE A 61 -13.86 5.17 -3.68
C ILE A 61 -15.09 4.23 -3.65
N PRO A 62 -15.06 3.09 -4.35
CA PRO A 62 -16.20 2.19 -4.37
C PRO A 62 -16.42 1.64 -2.95
N ALA A 63 -17.61 1.87 -2.40
CA ALA A 63 -18.06 1.15 -1.23
C ALA A 63 -18.38 -0.29 -1.66
N ILE A 64 -17.65 -1.25 -1.09
CA ILE A 64 -17.88 -2.67 -1.33
C ILE A 64 -18.55 -3.23 -0.06
N PRO A 65 -19.74 -3.84 -0.17
CA PRO A 65 -20.41 -4.42 0.98
C PRO A 65 -19.58 -5.57 1.59
N TYR A 66 -19.60 -5.65 2.92
CA TYR A 66 -19.02 -6.75 3.68
C TYR A 66 -20.07 -7.85 3.88
N PHE A 67 -19.64 -9.12 3.83
CA PHE A 67 -20.49 -10.28 4.05
C PHE A 67 -19.78 -11.24 5.01
N ASP A 68 -20.54 -11.79 5.97
CA ASP A 68 -20.02 -12.80 6.92
C ASP A 68 -19.79 -14.18 6.28
N ALA A 69 -20.29 -14.39 5.05
CA ALA A 69 -20.12 -15.60 4.24
C ALA A 69 -19.96 -15.22 2.76
N GLU A 70 -19.46 -16.15 1.93
CA GLU A 70 -19.29 -15.92 0.49
C GLU A 70 -20.65 -15.57 -0.15
N PRO A 71 -20.80 -14.38 -0.76
CA PRO A 71 -22.06 -13.95 -1.36
C PRO A 71 -22.31 -14.64 -2.71
N ASP A 72 -23.56 -14.64 -3.17
CA ASP A 72 -23.93 -15.19 -4.48
C ASP A 72 -23.13 -14.56 -5.63
N VAL A 73 -22.89 -15.34 -6.69
CA VAL A 73 -22.10 -14.93 -7.88
C VAL A 73 -22.66 -13.68 -8.58
N SER A 74 -23.95 -13.38 -8.40
CA SER A 74 -24.59 -12.18 -8.95
C SER A 74 -24.36 -10.90 -8.13
N VAL A 75 -23.75 -10.99 -6.95
CA VAL A 75 -23.54 -9.86 -6.05
C VAL A 75 -22.19 -9.21 -6.33
N ARG A 76 -22.19 -7.88 -6.47
CA ARG A 76 -20.95 -7.11 -6.61
C ARG A 76 -20.23 -7.01 -5.26
N SER A 77 -19.33 -7.95 -4.98
CA SER A 77 -18.53 -8.04 -3.76
C SER A 77 -17.03 -7.98 -4.04
N ALA A 78 -16.23 -7.83 -2.98
CA ALA A 78 -14.83 -8.27 -2.97
C ALA A 78 -14.82 -9.68 -2.38
N THR A 79 -13.82 -10.49 -2.71
CA THR A 79 -13.59 -11.77 -2.05
C THR A 79 -12.37 -11.65 -1.14
N TRP A 80 -12.44 -12.25 0.04
CA TRP A 80 -11.33 -12.28 0.99
C TRP A 80 -10.56 -13.56 0.72
N LEU A 81 -9.28 -13.45 0.35
CA LEU A 81 -8.39 -14.61 0.28
C LEU A 81 -8.30 -15.19 1.70
N ALA A 82 -8.89 -16.38 1.90
CA ALA A 82 -8.77 -17.15 3.13
C ALA A 82 -7.32 -17.57 3.39
#